data_AF-A0A212CV63-F1
#
_entry.id   AF-A0A212CV63-F1
#
_cell.length_a   1.000
_cell.length_b   1.000
_cell.length_c   1.000
_cell.angle_alpha   90.00
_cell.angle_beta   90.00
_cell.angle_gamma   90.00
#
_symmetry.space_group_name_H-M   'P 1'
#
loop_
_entity.id
_entity.type
_entity.pdbx_description
1 polymer ?
#
loop_
_entity_poly.entity_id
_entity_poly.type
_entity_poly.pdbx_seq_one_letter_code
_entity_poly.pdbx_strand_id
1 'polypeptide(L)'
;MEEHPELQQFVGKREKIDFADTVTKYDRRFKSVKRDLLLTPKCLYLIGREKVKQGPDKGLVKEVLKRRIEMERILSVSLSTMQDDLFILHEQEYDSLLESVFKTEFLSLLAKRYEEKTQKQLPLKFSNTLEIKLKKENWGPWSAGGSRQVQFHQGFGDLAILKPSNKVLQVSMGPGLPRNSRPTRRNTIQSRDYSSRTHNANYPMRAAPLPPGLHQNGVIKNQFVPYSHAAGNQRSNQKSLYTSMARPPLPQQQSIGSDRVSQALESLDFLKVPDQGAAG
;
A
#
# COMPACT_ATOMS: atom_id res chain seq x y z
N MET A 1 -4.67 -7.04 -0.06
CA MET A 1 -5.80 -6.39 0.65
C MET A 1 -7.15 -6.92 0.17
N GLU A 2 -7.29 -7.32 -1.11
CA GLU A 2 -8.49 -8.04 -1.59
C GLU A 2 -8.73 -9.38 -0.89
N GLU A 3 -7.68 -9.98 -0.29
CA GLU A 3 -7.78 -11.29 0.38
C GLU A 3 -8.34 -11.24 1.81
N HIS A 4 -8.42 -10.08 2.48
CA HIS A 4 -8.85 -9.97 3.89
C HIS A 4 -9.69 -8.70 4.17
N PRO A 5 -10.96 -8.63 3.73
CA PRO A 5 -11.83 -7.47 3.91
C PRO A 5 -12.18 -7.21 5.38
N GLU A 6 -12.18 -8.24 6.23
CA GLU A 6 -12.53 -8.14 7.65
C GLU A 6 -11.62 -7.18 8.42
N LEU A 7 -10.36 -7.01 8.00
CA LEU A 7 -9.41 -6.10 8.64
C LEU A 7 -9.81 -4.62 8.52
N GLN A 8 -10.60 -4.27 7.50
CA GLN A 8 -11.08 -2.90 7.28
C GLN A 8 -12.04 -2.45 8.39
N GLN A 9 -12.69 -3.38 9.10
CA GLN A 9 -13.62 -3.03 10.18
C GLN A 9 -12.95 -2.29 11.36
N PHE A 10 -11.63 -2.49 11.54
CA PHE A 10 -10.86 -1.87 12.62
C PHE A 10 -10.33 -0.48 12.26
N VAL A 11 -10.38 -0.13 10.98
CA VAL A 11 -9.90 1.13 10.42
C VAL A 11 -11.11 2.04 10.12
N GLY A 12 -10.92 3.36 10.16
CA GLY A 12 -12.04 4.27 9.89
C GLY A 12 -12.62 4.06 8.49
N LYS A 13 -13.95 4.16 8.31
CA LYS A 13 -14.68 3.86 7.04
C LYS A 13 -14.15 4.56 5.77
N ARG A 14 -13.28 5.56 5.89
CA ARG A 14 -12.68 6.33 4.76
C ARG A 14 -11.17 6.48 4.88
N GLU A 15 -10.56 5.70 5.77
CA GLU A 15 -9.14 5.80 6.01
C GLU A 15 -8.40 4.83 5.09
N LYS A 16 -7.49 5.40 4.29
CA LYS A 16 -6.64 4.64 3.39
C LYS A 16 -5.62 3.86 4.23
N ILE A 17 -5.43 2.59 3.90
CA ILE A 17 -4.36 1.76 4.43
C ILE A 17 -3.18 1.87 3.48
N ASP A 18 -2.03 2.31 4.01
CA ASP A 18 -0.81 2.50 3.22
C ASP A 18 0.10 1.28 3.27
N PHE A 19 0.02 0.52 4.36
CA PHE A 19 0.76 -0.72 4.55
C PHE A 19 -0.10 -1.73 5.30
N ALA A 20 -0.05 -2.98 4.87
CA ALA A 20 -0.70 -4.10 5.54
C ALA A 20 0.16 -5.35 5.34
N ASP A 21 0.56 -5.99 6.44
CA ASP A 21 1.31 -7.25 6.40
C ASP A 21 1.09 -8.09 7.67
N THR A 22 1.24 -9.40 7.57
CA THR A 22 1.23 -10.31 8.73
C THR A 22 2.64 -10.42 9.31
N VAL A 23 2.88 -9.69 10.39
CA VAL A 23 4.17 -9.65 11.10
C VAL A 23 4.24 -10.66 12.24
N THR A 24 5.45 -10.95 12.71
CA THR A 24 5.66 -11.69 13.96
C THR A 24 5.88 -10.70 15.10
N LYS A 25 5.08 -10.80 16.17
CA LYS A 25 5.28 -10.06 17.42
C LYS A 25 5.84 -10.97 18.50
N TYR A 26 6.77 -10.45 19.30
CA TYR A 26 7.32 -11.16 20.45
C TYR A 26 6.72 -10.67 21.76
N ASP A 27 6.27 -11.60 22.61
CA ASP A 27 5.73 -11.27 23.93
C ASP A 27 6.83 -11.05 24.99
N ARG A 28 6.43 -10.81 26.25
CA ARG A 28 7.37 -10.59 27.37
C ARG A 28 8.26 -11.80 27.71
N ARG A 29 7.91 -12.99 27.19
CA ARG A 29 8.66 -14.25 27.29
C ARG A 29 9.36 -14.60 25.98
N PHE A 30 9.40 -13.64 25.04
CA PHE A 30 9.94 -13.79 23.69
C PHE A 30 9.28 -14.90 22.87
N LYS A 31 8.03 -15.24 23.17
CA LYS A 31 7.25 -16.14 22.32
C LYS A 31 6.73 -15.37 21.11
N SER A 32 6.89 -15.97 19.94
CA SER A 32 6.40 -15.43 18.67
C SER A 32 4.88 -15.61 18.55
N VAL A 33 4.22 -14.57 18.06
CA VAL A 33 2.78 -14.58 17.77
C VAL A 33 2.52 -13.77 16.51
N LYS A 34 1.79 -14.33 15.55
CA LYS A 34 1.41 -13.62 14.32
C LYS A 34 0.39 -12.52 14.61
N ARG A 35 0.58 -11.36 13.98
CA ARG A 35 -0.29 -10.18 14.06
C ARG A 35 -0.39 -9.54 12.67
N ASP A 36 -1.58 -9.06 12.32
CA ASP A 36 -1.74 -8.22 11.15
C ASP A 36 -1.41 -6.78 11.56
N LEU A 37 -0.39 -6.21 10.90
CA LEU A 37 0.10 -4.85 11.11
C LEU A 37 -0.46 -3.97 10.00
N LEU A 38 -1.29 -2.99 10.37
CA LEU A 38 -1.83 -2.02 9.42
C LEU A 38 -1.29 -0.62 9.75
N LEU A 39 -0.82 0.08 8.72
CA LEU A 39 -0.45 1.49 8.79
C LEU A 39 -1.46 2.32 8.02
N THR A 40 -1.88 3.40 8.66
CA THR A 40 -2.72 4.44 8.08
C THR A 40 -2.07 5.81 8.34
N PRO A 41 -2.54 6.90 7.71
CA PRO A 41 -2.05 8.23 8.01
C PRO A 41 -2.23 8.68 9.48
N LYS A 42 -3.20 8.10 10.22
CA LYS A 42 -3.48 8.52 11.60
C LYS A 42 -2.91 7.56 12.64
N CYS A 43 -2.92 6.26 12.36
CA CYS A 43 -2.70 5.23 13.36
C CYS A 43 -2.00 3.99 12.80
N LEU A 44 -1.32 3.29 13.69
CA LEU A 44 -0.81 1.94 13.51
C LEU A 44 -1.70 0.96 14.28
N TYR A 45 -2.06 -0.15 13.66
CA TYR A 45 -2.94 -1.17 14.23
C TYR A 45 -2.23 -2.51 14.29
N LEU A 46 -2.29 -3.17 15.45
CA LEU A 46 -1.91 -4.56 15.63
C LEU A 46 -3.17 -5.38 15.88
N ILE A 47 -3.50 -6.25 14.93
CA ILE A 47 -4.69 -7.10 14.98
C ILE A 47 -4.23 -8.54 15.20
N GLY A 48 -4.89 -9.23 16.13
CA GLY A 48 -4.66 -10.63 16.42
C GLY A 48 -5.85 -11.47 16.00
N ARG A 49 -5.66 -12.79 16.03
CA ARG A 49 -6.71 -13.78 15.77
C ARG A 49 -7.01 -14.52 17.06
N GLU A 50 -8.27 -14.60 17.45
CA GLU A 50 -8.72 -15.28 18.68
C GLU A 50 -9.87 -16.23 18.40
N LYS A 51 -9.84 -17.40 19.03
CA LYS A 51 -10.97 -18.33 19.01
C LYS A 51 -12.06 -17.82 19.96
N VAL A 52 -13.26 -17.65 19.43
CA VAL A 52 -14.44 -17.29 20.21
C VAL A 52 -14.75 -18.43 21.19
N LYS A 53 -14.79 -18.11 22.48
CA LYS A 53 -14.96 -19.12 23.54
C LYS A 53 -16.42 -19.44 23.87
N GLN A 54 -17.34 -18.52 23.57
CA GLN A 54 -18.75 -18.59 23.97
C GLN A 54 -19.66 -17.99 22.91
N GLY A 55 -20.94 -18.40 22.91
CA GLY A 55 -21.96 -17.89 22.00
C GLY A 55 -22.13 -18.72 20.73
N PRO A 56 -23.00 -18.28 19.79
CA PRO A 56 -23.31 -18.99 18.56
C PRO A 56 -22.07 -19.19 17.66
N ASP A 57 -21.10 -18.28 17.77
CA ASP A 57 -19.86 -18.29 16.98
C ASP A 57 -18.71 -19.05 17.66
N LYS A 58 -18.99 -19.83 18.72
CA LYS A 58 -17.96 -20.55 19.48
C LYS A 58 -17.13 -21.45 18.57
N GLY A 59 -15.81 -21.38 18.74
CA GLY A 59 -14.84 -22.15 17.95
C GLY A 59 -14.35 -21.42 16.69
N LEU A 60 -15.06 -20.41 16.20
CA LEU A 60 -14.62 -19.59 15.08
C LEU A 60 -13.43 -18.72 15.49
N VAL A 61 -12.48 -18.55 14.56
CA VAL A 61 -11.36 -17.62 14.71
C VAL A 61 -11.83 -16.25 14.21
N LYS A 62 -11.84 -15.26 15.09
CA LYS A 62 -12.15 -13.87 14.74
C LYS A 62 -10.93 -12.99 14.89
N GLU A 63 -10.87 -11.97 14.04
CA GLU A 63 -9.90 -10.89 14.18
C GLU A 63 -10.28 -10.00 15.36
N VAL A 64 -9.27 -9.54 16.09
CA VAL A 64 -9.42 -8.73 17.30
C VAL A 64 -8.35 -7.67 17.31
N LEU A 65 -8.75 -6.40 17.36
CA LEU A 65 -7.83 -5.28 17.56
C LEU A 65 -7.11 -5.43 18.91
N LYS A 66 -5.81 -5.69 18.88
CA LYS A 66 -4.99 -5.84 20.09
C LYS A 66 -4.37 -4.53 20.53
N ARG A 67 -4.03 -3.66 19.58
CA ARG A 67 -3.44 -2.36 19.87
C ARG A 67 -3.71 -1.40 18.73
N ARG A 68 -4.05 -0.16 19.08
CA ARG A 68 -4.09 0.98 18.19
C ARG A 68 -3.13 2.02 18.75
N ILE A 69 -2.21 2.50 17.93
CA ILE A 69 -1.19 3.48 18.29
C ILE A 69 -1.37 4.68 17.39
N GLU A 70 -1.64 5.84 17.97
CA GLU A 70 -1.68 7.11 17.22
C GLU A 70 -0.26 7.52 16.84
N MET A 71 -0.09 8.12 15.66
CA MET A 71 1.25 8.55 15.18
C MET A 71 1.96 9.45 16.20
N GLU A 72 1.22 10.33 16.88
CA GLU A 72 1.74 11.26 17.90
C GLU A 72 2.28 10.56 19.16
N ARG A 73 1.88 9.31 19.42
CA ARG A 73 2.34 8.52 20.57
C ARG A 73 3.62 7.74 20.29
N ILE A 74 4.02 7.64 19.01
CA ILE A 74 5.26 6.98 18.61
C ILE A 74 6.43 7.88 19.02
N LEU A 75 7.44 7.30 19.65
CA LEU A 75 8.59 8.04 20.17
C LEU A 75 9.83 7.88 19.29
N SER A 76 10.11 6.64 18.87
CA SER A 76 11.26 6.29 18.04
C SER A 76 11.13 4.84 17.57
N VAL A 77 11.99 4.42 16.63
CA VAL A 77 12.18 3.02 16.28
C VAL A 77 13.63 2.63 16.51
N SER A 78 13.87 1.50 17.15
CA SER A 78 15.21 0.93 17.28
C SER A 78 15.42 -0.26 16.34
N LEU A 79 16.61 -0.31 15.74
CA LEU A 79 17.03 -1.25 14.71
C LEU A 79 18.41 -1.80 15.09
N SER A 80 18.69 -3.04 14.70
CA SER A 80 20.06 -3.57 14.78
C SER A 80 20.91 -3.05 13.61
N THR A 81 22.23 -3.28 13.68
CA THR A 81 23.12 -3.07 12.52
C THR A 81 23.31 -4.33 11.67
N MET A 82 22.51 -5.37 11.91
CA MET A 82 22.59 -6.68 11.26
C MET A 82 21.56 -6.83 10.14
N GLN A 83 21.70 -7.86 9.29
CA GLN A 83 20.78 -8.13 8.19
C GLN A 83 19.48 -8.84 8.64
N ASP A 84 18.93 -8.46 9.78
CA ASP A 84 17.68 -9.05 10.27
C ASP A 84 16.44 -8.30 9.79
N ASP A 85 15.29 -8.83 10.18
CA ASP A 85 13.95 -8.28 9.92
C ASP A 85 13.29 -7.74 11.20
N LEU A 86 14.05 -7.61 12.30
CA LEU A 86 13.57 -7.20 13.60
C LEU A 86 13.64 -5.68 13.78
N PHE A 87 12.68 -5.14 14.52
CA PHE A 87 12.67 -3.76 14.97
C PHE A 87 11.85 -3.60 16.26
N ILE A 88 12.16 -2.56 17.03
CA ILE A 88 11.40 -2.20 18.23
C ILE A 88 10.71 -0.87 17.97
N LEU A 89 9.38 -0.87 18.03
CA LEU A 89 8.58 0.34 18.02
C LEU A 89 8.45 0.87 19.46
N HIS A 90 9.03 2.04 19.72
CA HIS A 90 8.91 2.72 21.00
C HIS A 90 7.69 3.63 21.01
N GLU A 91 6.87 3.48 22.05
CA GLU A 91 5.61 4.20 22.22
C GLU A 91 5.45 4.64 23.68
N GLN A 92 4.57 5.61 23.91
CA GLN A 92 4.40 6.24 25.23
C GLN A 92 4.08 5.24 26.35
N GLU A 93 3.20 4.26 26.12
CA GLU A 93 2.79 3.26 27.11
C GLU A 93 3.82 2.13 27.23
N TYR A 94 4.09 1.42 26.14
CA TYR A 94 5.02 0.28 26.09
C TYR A 94 5.41 -0.09 24.66
N ASP A 95 6.57 -0.72 24.56
CA ASP A 95 7.22 -0.97 23.28
C ASP A 95 6.71 -2.27 22.65
N SER A 96 6.92 -2.42 21.34
CA SER A 96 6.59 -3.64 20.60
C SER A 96 7.80 -4.13 19.80
N LEU A 97 8.29 -5.32 20.13
CA LEU A 97 9.28 -6.06 19.32
C LEU A 97 8.54 -6.81 18.21
N LEU A 98 8.89 -6.47 16.97
CA LEU A 98 8.25 -6.95 15.75
C LEU A 98 9.30 -7.44 14.76
N GLU A 99 8.92 -8.39 13.93
CA GLU A 99 9.70 -8.90 12.81
C GLU A 99 8.84 -8.86 11.55
N SER A 100 9.37 -8.25 10.49
CA SER A 100 8.70 -8.08 9.20
C SER A 100 9.73 -8.18 8.08
N VAL A 101 9.44 -9.02 7.07
CA VAL A 101 10.26 -9.11 5.86
C VAL A 101 10.27 -7.78 5.10
N PHE A 102 9.14 -7.06 5.15
CA PHE A 102 9.00 -5.73 4.55
C PHE A 102 9.38 -4.61 5.53
N LYS A 103 10.41 -4.83 6.38
CA LYS A 103 10.84 -3.88 7.42
C LYS A 103 11.17 -2.52 6.81
N THR A 104 11.93 -2.48 5.72
CA THR A 104 12.37 -1.22 5.10
C THR A 104 11.20 -0.44 4.50
N GLU A 105 10.29 -1.11 3.82
CA GLU A 105 9.09 -0.54 3.22
C GLU A 105 8.16 0.02 4.30
N PHE A 106 7.93 -0.78 5.35
CA PHE A 106 7.15 -0.37 6.51
C PHE A 106 7.73 0.88 7.17
N LEU A 107 9.03 0.89 7.47
CA LEU A 107 9.69 2.01 8.14
C LEU A 107 9.70 3.28 7.28
N SER A 108 9.86 3.13 5.97
CA SER A 108 9.81 4.26 5.03
C SER A 108 8.43 4.93 5.05
N LEU A 109 7.36 4.12 5.03
CA LEU A 109 5.99 4.63 5.12
C LEU A 109 5.68 5.19 6.50
N LEU A 110 6.14 4.52 7.57
CA LEU A 110 5.94 4.96 8.95
C LEU A 110 6.60 6.33 9.19
N ALA A 111 7.85 6.50 8.75
CA ALA A 111 8.58 7.77 8.86
C ALA A 111 7.84 8.89 8.13
N LYS A 112 7.36 8.63 6.91
CA LYS A 112 6.55 9.59 6.15
C LYS A 112 5.27 10.00 6.90
N ARG A 113 4.47 9.03 7.37
CA ARG A 113 3.21 9.33 8.09
C ARG A 113 3.46 10.02 9.43
N TYR A 114 4.53 9.66 10.11
CA TYR A 114 4.95 10.32 11.35
C TYR A 114 5.34 11.78 11.11
N GLU A 115 6.13 12.07 10.08
CA GLU A 115 6.53 13.43 9.72
C GLU A 115 5.34 14.29 9.31
N GLU A 116 4.47 13.78 8.44
CA GLU A 116 3.24 14.46 8.04
C GLU A 116 2.36 14.83 9.24
N LYS A 117 2.24 13.93 10.23
CA LYS A 117 1.35 14.12 11.37
C LYS A 117 1.96 14.97 12.48
N THR A 118 3.25 14.82 12.76
CA THR A 118 3.92 15.45 13.92
C THR A 118 4.79 16.64 13.54
N GLN A 119 5.03 16.87 12.25
CA GLN A 119 5.96 17.88 11.72
C GLN A 119 7.39 17.69 12.25
N LYS A 120 7.77 16.45 12.56
CA LYS A 120 9.09 16.05 13.08
C LYS A 120 9.55 14.78 12.40
N GLN A 121 10.86 14.64 12.24
CA GLN A 121 11.45 13.41 11.74
C GLN A 121 11.34 12.28 12.78
N LEU A 122 11.01 11.07 12.33
CA LEU A 122 10.94 9.88 13.18
C LEU A 122 12.35 9.48 13.63
N PRO A 123 12.67 9.48 14.94
CA PRO A 123 14.00 9.09 15.38
C PRO A 123 14.25 7.60 15.17
N LEU A 124 15.28 7.27 14.38
CA LEU A 124 15.78 5.91 14.18
C LEU A 124 17.05 5.70 15.01
N LYS A 125 17.07 4.68 15.87
CA LYS A 125 18.20 4.35 16.75
C LYS A 125 18.81 3.02 16.33
N PHE A 126 20.11 3.02 16.03
CA PHE A 126 20.82 1.81 15.63
C PHE A 126 21.72 1.33 16.76
N SER A 127 21.55 0.09 17.21
CA SER A 127 22.39 -0.54 18.23
C SER A 127 22.21 -2.07 18.17
N ASN A 128 23.25 -2.81 18.52
CA ASN A 128 23.16 -4.27 18.67
C ASN A 128 22.70 -4.70 20.06
N THR A 129 22.46 -3.74 20.95
CA THR A 129 21.86 -3.97 22.26
C THR A 129 20.68 -3.03 22.39
N LEU A 130 19.47 -3.57 22.27
CA LEU A 130 18.24 -2.81 22.29
C LEU A 130 17.44 -3.10 23.56
N GLU A 131 16.86 -2.06 24.17
CA GLU A 131 15.98 -2.21 25.33
C GLU A 131 14.51 -2.12 24.95
N ILE A 132 13.68 -2.92 25.60
CA ILE A 132 12.23 -2.98 25.41
C ILE A 132 11.57 -2.63 26.73
N LYS A 133 10.78 -1.56 26.75
CA LYS A 133 9.86 -1.22 27.85
C LYS A 133 8.60 -2.09 27.77
N LEU A 134 8.39 -2.97 28.75
CA LEU A 134 7.21 -3.84 28.77
C LEU A 134 5.97 -3.11 29.31
N LYS A 135 4.80 -3.59 28.89
CA LYS A 135 3.52 -3.19 29.46
C LYS A 135 3.52 -3.46 30.96
N LYS A 136 3.17 -2.44 31.75
CA LYS A 136 2.87 -2.62 33.17
C LYS A 136 1.64 -3.52 33.29
N GLU A 137 1.80 -4.69 33.92
CA GLU A 137 0.67 -5.54 34.27
C GLU A 137 0.01 -4.98 35.54
N ASN A 138 -1.32 -4.88 35.55
CA ASN A 138 -2.09 -4.35 36.67
C ASN A 138 -2.58 -5.45 37.63
N TRP A 139 -2.00 -6.65 37.57
CA TRP A 139 -2.46 -7.80 38.36
C TRP A 139 -1.59 -7.97 39.62
N GLY A 140 -2.10 -7.51 40.76
CA GLY A 140 -1.56 -7.78 42.10
C GLY A 140 -0.23 -7.08 42.47
N PRO A 141 0.31 -7.36 43.68
CA PRO A 141 1.52 -6.69 44.20
C PRO A 141 2.83 -7.01 43.45
N TRP A 142 2.77 -7.80 42.37
CA TRP A 142 3.92 -8.20 41.54
C TRP A 142 3.96 -7.41 40.21
N SER A 143 3.26 -6.28 40.18
CA SER A 143 3.11 -5.36 39.04
C SER A 143 4.43 -4.64 38.70
N ALA A 144 5.43 -5.36 38.22
CA ALA A 144 6.67 -4.78 37.75
C ALA A 144 6.55 -4.38 36.27
N GLY A 145 6.53 -3.06 36.01
CA GLY A 145 6.90 -2.50 34.71
C GLY A 145 8.39 -2.79 34.47
N GLY A 146 8.67 -3.95 33.88
CA GLY A 146 10.03 -4.41 33.64
C GLY A 146 10.53 -4.00 32.26
N SER A 147 11.85 -3.93 32.10
CA SER A 147 12.49 -3.92 30.79
C SER A 147 12.98 -5.32 30.40
N ARG A 148 13.22 -5.49 29.11
CA ARG A 148 13.88 -6.64 28.49
C ARG A 148 14.93 -6.12 27.53
N GLN A 149 15.90 -6.96 27.21
CA GLN A 149 16.95 -6.61 26.25
C GLN A 149 16.93 -7.56 25.06
N VAL A 150 17.27 -7.04 23.88
CA VAL A 150 17.54 -7.83 22.69
C VAL A 150 18.99 -7.57 22.30
N GLN A 151 19.79 -8.62 22.25
CA GLN A 151 21.20 -8.54 21.91
C GLN A 151 21.44 -9.24 20.59
N PHE A 152 22.06 -8.52 19.66
CA PHE A 152 22.35 -8.97 18.31
C PHE A 152 23.83 -9.29 18.20
N HIS A 153 24.13 -10.50 17.75
CA HIS A 153 25.50 -10.99 17.58
C HIS A 153 25.69 -11.58 16.20
N GLN A 154 26.90 -11.42 15.66
CA GLN A 154 27.27 -12.08 14.42
C GLN A 154 27.27 -13.60 14.60
N GLY A 155 26.43 -14.26 13.82
CA GLY A 155 26.31 -15.71 13.73
C GLY A 155 26.59 -16.18 12.30
N PHE A 156 26.00 -17.32 11.95
CA PHE A 156 26.18 -17.97 10.65
C PHE A 156 24.83 -18.26 10.01
N GLY A 157 24.76 -18.17 8.68
CA GLY A 157 23.57 -18.41 7.88
C GLY A 157 22.67 -17.17 7.70
N ASP A 158 21.69 -17.31 6.82
CA ASP A 158 20.84 -16.19 6.38
C ASP A 158 19.59 -15.98 7.26
N LEU A 159 19.31 -16.92 8.18
CA LEU A 159 18.14 -16.90 9.05
C LEU A 159 18.50 -16.55 10.50
N ALA A 160 17.61 -15.79 11.14
CA ALA A 160 17.76 -15.42 12.54
C ALA A 160 17.61 -16.61 13.47
N ILE A 161 18.61 -16.84 14.32
CA ILE A 161 18.51 -17.79 15.41
C ILE A 161 18.21 -17.02 16.69
N LEU A 162 17.05 -17.32 17.29
CA LEU A 162 16.53 -16.66 18.48
C LEU A 162 16.72 -17.55 19.71
N LYS A 163 17.47 -17.07 20.70
CA LYS A 163 17.75 -17.76 21.95
C LYS A 163 17.30 -16.90 23.13
N PRO A 164 16.08 -17.10 23.65
CA PRO A 164 15.64 -16.41 24.85
C PRO A 164 16.41 -16.92 26.08
N SER A 165 16.94 -15.99 26.87
CA SER A 165 17.65 -16.24 28.13
C SER A 165 17.16 -15.26 29.20
N ASN A 166 16.25 -15.72 30.05
CA ASN A 166 15.65 -14.92 31.12
C ASN A 166 15.04 -13.59 30.64
N LYS A 167 15.76 -12.48 30.84
CA LYS A 167 15.35 -11.12 30.47
C LYS A 167 15.96 -10.62 29.16
N VAL A 168 16.78 -11.45 28.51
CA VAL A 168 17.51 -11.12 27.29
C VAL A 168 17.08 -12.07 26.18
N LEU A 169 16.83 -11.54 24.99
CA LEU A 169 16.73 -12.31 23.76
C LEU A 169 18.04 -12.18 23.00
N GLN A 170 18.77 -13.27 22.83
CA GLN A 170 19.93 -13.30 21.96
C GLN A 170 19.47 -13.62 20.54
N VAL A 171 19.88 -12.78 19.59
CA VAL A 171 19.61 -12.91 18.16
C VAL A 171 20.95 -13.08 17.49
N SER A 172 21.16 -14.20 16.79
CA SER A 172 22.35 -14.40 15.98
C SER A 172 22.00 -14.53 14.50
N MET A 173 22.71 -13.78 13.67
CA MET A 173 22.45 -13.61 12.24
C MET A 173 23.75 -13.57 11.44
N GLY A 174 23.75 -14.06 10.21
CA GLY A 174 24.91 -13.93 9.32
C GLY A 174 25.30 -12.47 9.04
N PRO A 175 26.56 -12.23 8.60
CA PRO A 175 26.95 -10.91 8.14
C PRO A 175 26.09 -10.47 6.96
N GLY A 176 25.59 -9.24 7.05
CA GLY A 176 24.92 -8.62 5.92
C GLY A 176 25.86 -8.23 4.80
N LEU A 177 25.27 -7.80 3.69
CA LEU A 177 26.02 -7.06 2.68
C LEU A 177 26.67 -5.79 3.30
N PRO A 178 27.84 -5.35 2.81
CA PRO A 178 28.45 -4.10 3.23
C PRO A 178 27.48 -2.91 3.16
N ARG A 179 27.61 -1.94 4.07
CA ARG A 179 26.74 -0.74 4.14
C ARG A 179 26.68 0.12 2.88
N ASN A 180 27.69 0.02 2.01
CA ASN A 180 27.77 0.71 0.73
C ASN A 180 27.21 -0.11 -0.45
N SER A 181 26.61 -1.28 -0.18
CA SER A 181 25.95 -2.09 -1.18
C SER A 181 24.73 -1.35 -1.71
N ARG A 182 24.68 -1.18 -3.04
CA ARG A 182 23.55 -0.53 -3.70
C ARG A 182 22.51 -1.59 -4.11
N PRO A 183 21.21 -1.33 -3.94
CA PRO A 183 20.17 -2.19 -4.49
C PRO A 183 20.37 -2.28 -6.00
N THR A 184 20.80 -3.43 -6.52
CA THR A 184 20.89 -3.62 -7.96
C THR A 184 19.48 -3.85 -8.48
N ARG A 185 18.97 -2.88 -9.25
CA ARG A 185 17.76 -3.08 -10.04
C ARG A 185 18.09 -4.16 -11.07
N ARG A 186 17.79 -5.44 -10.78
CA ARG A 186 17.81 -6.50 -11.80
C ARG A 186 16.78 -6.12 -12.85
N ASN A 187 17.22 -5.44 -13.90
CA ASN A 187 16.44 -5.36 -15.13
C ASN A 187 16.35 -6.79 -15.65
N THR A 188 15.20 -7.43 -15.52
CA THR A 188 14.86 -8.74 -16.09
C THR A 188 14.69 -8.67 -17.62
N ILE A 189 15.52 -7.86 -18.29
CA ILE A 189 15.53 -7.71 -19.75
C ILE A 189 16.95 -7.96 -20.27
N GLN A 190 17.42 -9.20 -20.17
CA GLN A 190 18.43 -9.81 -21.05
C GLN A 190 18.17 -11.33 -20.98
N SER A 191 17.97 -12.09 -22.05
CA SER A 191 18.10 -11.86 -23.49
C SER A 191 17.18 -12.86 -24.20
N ARG A 192 16.16 -12.38 -24.91
CA ARG A 192 15.50 -13.19 -25.94
C ARG A 192 16.27 -12.93 -27.24
N ASP A 193 16.94 -13.97 -27.70
CA ASP A 193 17.29 -14.24 -29.09
C ASP A 193 17.89 -13.09 -29.93
N TYR A 194 19.21 -13.08 -30.06
CA TYR A 194 19.84 -12.77 -31.33
C TYR A 194 20.79 -13.90 -31.71
N SER A 195 20.20 -14.90 -32.35
CA SER A 195 20.91 -15.84 -33.19
C SER A 195 21.69 -15.05 -34.24
N SER A 196 22.99 -15.32 -34.29
CA SER A 196 23.85 -15.01 -35.43
C SER A 196 23.17 -15.48 -36.72
N ARG A 197 22.64 -14.54 -37.51
CA ARG A 197 22.18 -14.80 -38.87
C ARG A 197 23.26 -14.32 -39.81
N THR A 198 23.88 -15.31 -40.43
CA THR A 198 24.85 -15.20 -41.51
C THR A 198 24.28 -14.43 -42.71
N HIS A 199 25.18 -13.66 -43.33
CA HIS A 199 25.05 -13.02 -44.63
C HIS A 199 24.44 -13.98 -45.69
N ASN A 200 23.28 -13.61 -46.25
CA ASN A 200 22.98 -13.69 -47.69
C ASN A 200 21.52 -13.28 -47.95
N ALA A 201 21.32 -12.08 -48.50
CA ALA A 201 20.04 -11.68 -49.07
C ALA A 201 20.29 -11.12 -50.48
N ASN A 202 20.09 -11.97 -51.49
CA ASN A 202 19.90 -11.56 -52.87
C ASN A 202 18.39 -11.61 -53.17
N TYR A 203 17.69 -10.50 -52.92
CA TYR A 203 16.33 -10.27 -53.42
C TYR A 203 16.18 -8.79 -53.80
N PRO A 204 15.66 -8.46 -54.99
CA PRO A 204 15.53 -7.08 -55.44
C PRO A 204 14.43 -6.37 -54.64
N MET A 205 14.82 -5.26 -53.99
CA MET A 205 13.92 -4.33 -53.31
C MET A 205 13.00 -3.65 -54.33
N ARG A 206 11.68 -3.87 -54.21
CA ARG A 206 10.67 -3.06 -54.89
C ARG A 206 10.05 -2.10 -53.87
N ALA A 207 10.15 -0.80 -54.12
CA ALA A 207 9.53 0.22 -53.28
C ALA A 207 7.99 0.10 -53.32
N ALA A 208 7.34 0.29 -52.17
CA ALA A 208 5.89 0.29 -52.03
C ALA A 208 5.27 1.55 -52.68
N PRO A 209 4.06 1.47 -53.28
CA PRO A 209 3.39 2.65 -53.84
C PRO A 209 2.91 3.62 -52.75
N LEU A 210 2.88 4.91 -53.08
CA LEU A 210 2.36 6.00 -52.23
C LEU A 210 0.84 5.87 -52.01
N PRO A 211 0.30 6.31 -50.86
CA PRO A 211 -1.14 6.30 -50.59
C PRO A 211 -1.89 7.34 -51.47
N PRO A 212 -3.11 7.04 -51.96
CA PRO A 212 -3.93 8.01 -52.69
C PRO A 212 -4.29 9.22 -51.83
N GLY A 213 -4.15 10.41 -52.41
CA GLY A 213 -4.34 11.71 -51.76
C GLY A 213 -5.78 12.02 -51.38
N LEU A 214 -5.91 13.04 -50.53
CA LEU A 214 -7.17 13.61 -50.05
C LEU A 214 -8.11 13.97 -51.21
N HIS A 215 -9.34 13.45 -51.15
CA HIS A 215 -10.46 13.93 -51.95
C HIS A 215 -11.43 14.69 -51.04
N GLN A 216 -11.64 15.96 -51.38
CA GLN A 216 -12.64 16.87 -50.85
C GLN A 216 -14.06 16.48 -51.28
N ASN A 217 -15.02 16.81 -50.40
CA ASN A 217 -16.36 17.35 -50.65
C ASN A 217 -17.32 16.63 -51.62
N GLY A 218 -18.51 16.28 -51.10
CA GLY A 218 -19.62 15.82 -51.94
C GLY A 218 -20.97 15.67 -51.24
N VAL A 219 -21.64 16.79 -50.97
CA VAL A 219 -23.08 17.06 -51.22
C VAL A 219 -24.14 16.05 -50.71
N ILE A 220 -24.98 16.53 -49.78
CA ILE A 220 -26.28 15.95 -49.40
C ILE A 220 -27.29 16.18 -50.54
N LYS A 221 -27.98 15.13 -51.01
CA LYS A 221 -29.16 15.24 -51.87
C LYS A 221 -30.39 14.65 -51.18
N ASN A 222 -31.36 15.53 -50.90
CA ASN A 222 -32.77 15.19 -50.68
C ASN A 222 -33.44 14.91 -52.03
N GLN A 223 -34.34 13.93 -52.09
CA GLN A 223 -35.40 13.88 -53.10
C GLN A 223 -36.67 13.22 -52.53
N PHE A 224 -37.81 13.72 -53.03
CA PHE A 224 -39.15 13.79 -52.44
C PHE A 224 -40.15 12.84 -53.18
N VAL A 225 -41.00 12.10 -52.41
CA VAL A 225 -42.45 11.66 -52.61
C VAL A 225 -42.90 10.94 -53.91
N PRO A 226 -44.16 10.40 -54.07
CA PRO A 226 -45.37 10.40 -53.20
C PRO A 226 -46.30 9.13 -53.12
N TYR A 227 -47.28 9.18 -52.16
CA TYR A 227 -48.71 8.69 -52.13
C TYR A 227 -49.06 7.20 -52.45
N SER A 228 -50.13 6.52 -52.01
CA SER A 228 -51.18 6.59 -50.95
C SER A 228 -52.04 5.31 -51.04
N HIS A 229 -52.75 4.93 -49.96
CA HIS A 229 -54.11 4.29 -49.89
C HIS A 229 -54.27 3.15 -48.84
N ALA A 230 -55.10 3.45 -47.81
CA ALA A 230 -56.23 2.72 -47.16
C ALA A 230 -56.29 1.16 -47.19
N ALA A 231 -56.92 0.39 -46.29
CA ALA A 231 -57.77 0.54 -45.10
C ALA A 231 -57.80 -0.84 -44.36
N GLY A 232 -58.19 -0.90 -43.07
CA GLY A 232 -58.54 -2.18 -42.44
C GLY A 232 -58.73 -2.13 -40.92
N ASN A 233 -60.00 -2.07 -40.49
CA ASN A 233 -60.53 -2.16 -39.12
C ASN A 233 -59.91 -3.26 -38.23
N GLN A 234 -59.81 -3.02 -36.91
CA GLN A 234 -60.61 -3.71 -35.88
C GLN A 234 -60.53 -3.01 -34.50
N ARG A 235 -61.67 -3.08 -33.79
CA ARG A 235 -62.04 -2.48 -32.49
C ARG A 235 -61.42 -3.23 -31.30
N SER A 236 -61.14 -2.54 -30.18
CA SER A 236 -62.02 -2.55 -28.98
C SER A 236 -61.37 -1.94 -27.71
N ASN A 237 -62.21 -1.13 -27.02
CA ASN A 237 -62.34 -0.89 -25.56
C ASN A 237 -61.17 -0.35 -24.72
N GLN A 238 -61.30 0.92 -24.27
CA GLN A 238 -61.73 1.38 -22.91
C GLN A 238 -60.50 1.62 -21.99
N LYS A 239 -60.28 2.74 -21.28
CA LYS A 239 -61.08 3.85 -20.74
C LYS A 239 -60.17 5.11 -20.63
N SER A 240 -60.76 6.29 -20.78
CA SER A 240 -60.14 7.59 -20.43
C SER A 240 -60.79 8.11 -19.15
N LEU A 241 -59.98 8.56 -18.18
CA LEU A 241 -60.31 9.68 -17.31
C LEU A 241 -59.02 10.47 -17.01
N TYR A 242 -59.15 11.79 -17.15
CA TYR A 242 -58.15 12.86 -17.16
C TYR A 242 -57.33 13.01 -15.86
N THR A 243 -56.09 13.50 -15.97
CA THR A 243 -55.70 14.84 -15.45
C THR A 243 -54.23 15.18 -15.79
N SER A 244 -54.09 16.33 -16.46
CA SER A 244 -52.99 17.30 -16.50
C SER A 244 -51.84 17.14 -15.50
N MET A 245 -50.59 17.23 -15.96
CA MET A 245 -49.69 18.35 -15.60
C MET A 245 -48.46 18.37 -16.52
N ALA A 246 -48.16 19.57 -17.01
CA ALA A 246 -47.14 19.90 -17.99
C ALA A 246 -45.70 19.79 -17.42
N ARG A 247 -44.78 19.44 -18.32
CA ARG A 247 -43.33 19.37 -18.13
C ARG A 247 -42.74 20.80 -18.09
N PRO A 248 -41.97 21.20 -17.06
CA PRO A 248 -41.26 22.48 -17.08
C PRO A 248 -40.00 22.42 -17.97
N PRO A 249 -39.64 23.51 -18.69
CA PRO A 249 -38.42 23.61 -19.49
C PRO A 249 -37.19 23.97 -18.64
N LEU A 250 -36.00 23.61 -19.13
CA LEU A 250 -34.70 23.95 -18.55
C LEU A 250 -34.37 25.45 -18.71
N PRO A 251 -33.73 26.09 -17.71
CA PRO A 251 -33.16 27.42 -17.86
C PRO A 251 -31.80 27.42 -18.57
N GLN A 252 -31.66 28.31 -19.56
CA GLN A 252 -30.40 28.85 -20.07
C GLN A 252 -29.97 30.05 -19.21
N GLN A 253 -28.69 30.16 -18.88
CA GLN A 253 -27.90 31.36 -18.54
C GLN A 253 -26.47 30.87 -18.22
N GLN A 254 -25.35 31.55 -18.42
CA GLN A 254 -24.94 32.73 -19.17
C GLN A 254 -23.40 32.68 -19.14
N SER A 255 -22.75 33.05 -20.23
CA SER A 255 -21.28 33.15 -20.34
C SER A 255 -20.74 34.44 -19.70
N ILE A 256 -19.82 34.33 -18.73
CA ILE A 256 -18.91 35.40 -18.31
C ILE A 256 -17.52 34.80 -17.95
N GLY A 257 -16.50 35.20 -18.71
CA GLY A 257 -15.20 35.71 -18.22
C GLY A 257 -14.16 34.78 -17.56
N SER A 258 -13.12 34.46 -18.33
CA SER A 258 -11.66 34.39 -18.04
C SER A 258 -11.17 34.09 -16.61
N ASP A 259 -10.42 32.98 -16.42
CA ASP A 259 -8.95 33.05 -16.34
C ASP A 259 -8.27 31.68 -16.29
N ARG A 260 -7.08 31.63 -16.91
CA ARG A 260 -6.16 30.50 -17.07
C ARG A 260 -5.67 29.95 -15.73
N VAL A 261 -5.70 28.61 -15.56
CA VAL A 261 -4.54 27.87 -15.01
C VAL A 261 -4.46 26.51 -15.70
N SER A 262 -3.35 26.32 -16.41
CA SER A 262 -2.99 25.13 -17.16
C SER A 262 -2.83 23.90 -16.26
N GLN A 263 -3.31 22.76 -16.75
CA GLN A 263 -2.97 21.43 -16.25
C GLN A 263 -1.44 21.24 -16.32
N ALA A 264 -0.78 21.22 -15.16
CA ALA A 264 0.57 20.70 -15.06
C ALA A 264 0.50 19.18 -14.95
N LEU A 265 0.88 18.50 -16.03
CA LEU A 265 1.29 17.10 -16.01
C LEU A 265 2.37 16.94 -14.92
N GLU A 266 2.15 16.01 -13.99
CA GLU A 266 3.14 15.63 -12.97
C GLU A 266 4.47 15.28 -13.65
N SER A 267 5.48 16.14 -13.50
CA SER A 267 6.82 15.86 -14.00
C SER A 267 7.46 14.81 -13.10
N LEU A 268 7.97 13.75 -13.71
CA LEU A 268 8.72 12.66 -13.06
C LEU A 268 10.18 13.07 -12.78
N ASP A 269 10.42 14.35 -12.47
CA ASP A 269 11.78 14.87 -12.26
C ASP A 269 12.45 14.29 -11.00
N PHE A 270 11.69 13.66 -10.09
CA PHE A 270 12.21 12.98 -8.91
C PHE A 270 13.01 11.70 -9.23
N LEU A 271 12.96 11.19 -10.46
CA LEU A 271 13.79 10.05 -10.89
C LEU A 271 15.19 10.46 -11.37
N LYS A 272 15.51 11.75 -11.42
CA LYS A 272 16.81 12.21 -11.92
C LYS A 272 17.82 12.32 -10.77
N VAL A 273 18.86 11.49 -10.85
CA VAL A 273 20.01 11.51 -9.93
C VAL A 273 21.08 12.44 -10.53
N PRO A 274 21.75 13.30 -9.75
CA PRO A 274 22.86 14.10 -10.25
C PRO A 274 24.06 13.22 -10.62
N ASP A 275 24.72 13.55 -11.74
CA ASP A 275 25.84 12.76 -12.28
C ASP A 275 27.16 12.87 -11.48
N GLN A 276 27.27 13.76 -10.49
CA GLN A 276 28.48 13.89 -9.69
C GLN A 276 28.21 14.11 -8.20
N GLY A 277 28.88 13.32 -7.36
CA GLY A 277 28.73 13.29 -5.92
C GLY A 277 29.34 14.51 -5.24
N ALA A 278 28.63 15.06 -4.26
CA ALA A 278 29.19 15.99 -3.29
C ALA A 278 29.20 15.30 -1.93
N ALA A 279 30.41 15.06 -1.42
CA ALA A 279 30.63 14.73 -0.02
C ALA A 279 30.68 16.02 0.80
N GLY A 280 30.01 16.00 1.95
CA GLY A 280 30.08 17.00 3.02
C GLY A 280 29.68 16.31 4.31
#